data_AF-A0A8J7G772-F1
#
_entry.id   AF-A0A8J7G772-F1
#
_cell.length_a   1.000
_cell.length_b   1.000
_cell.length_c   1.000
_cell.angle_alpha   90.00
_cell.angle_beta   90.00
_cell.angle_gamma   90.00
#
_symmetry.space_group_name_H-M   'P 1'
#
loop_
_entity.id
_entity.type
_entity.pdbx_description
1 polymer ?
#
loop_
_entity_poly.entity_id
_entity_poly.type
_entity_poly.pdbx_seq_one_letter_code
_entity_poly.pdbx_strand_id
1 'polypeptide(L)' 'MLGKTLSARIIAGRPYTSTTQLLQVKQLGPKTYEKMKPHITL' A
#
# COMPACT_ATOMS: atom_id res chain seq x y z
N MET A 1 -11.11 0.59 -5.78
CA MET A 1 -11.48 0.92 -4.39
C MET A 1 -10.67 0.03 -3.45
N LEU A 2 -9.85 0.62 -2.56
CA LEU A 2 -9.18 -0.14 -1.49
C LEU A 2 -10.21 -0.49 -0.41
N GLY A 3 -10.28 -1.75 0.01
CA GLY A 3 -11.17 -2.17 1.09
C GLY A 3 -10.69 -1.69 2.47
N LYS A 4 -11.62 -1.53 3.42
CA LYS A 4 -11.38 -1.07 4.80
C LYS A 4 -10.22 -1.80 5.48
N THR A 5 -10.14 -3.12 5.34
CA THR A 5 -9.08 -3.96 5.94
C THR A 5 -7.70 -3.64 5.38
N LEU A 6 -7.59 -3.40 4.08
CA LEU A 6 -6.31 -3.09 3.44
C LEU A 6 -5.82 -1.70 3.86
N SER A 7 -6.73 -0.72 3.88
CA SER A 7 -6.42 0.64 4.34
C SER A 7 -5.92 0.66 5.80
N ALA A 8 -6.56 -0.10 6.70
CA ALA A 8 -6.12 -0.21 8.09
C ALA A 8 -4.68 -0.76 8.22
N ARG A 9 -4.33 -1.75 7.40
CA ARG A 9 -2.96 -2.32 7.40
C ARG A 9 -1.92 -1.35 6.86
N ILE A 10 -2.25 -0.58 5.83
CA ILE A 10 -1.36 0.47 5.30
C ILE A 10 -1.10 1.52 6.37
N ILE A 11 -2.13 1.93 7.12
CA ILE A 11 -1.96 2.91 8.21
C ILE A 11 -1.11 2.32 9.33
N ALA A 12 -1.38 1.07 9.74
CA ALA A 12 -0.64 0.40 10.80
C ALA A 12 0.84 0.13 10.47
N GLY A 13 1.19 0.06 9.18
CA GLY A 13 2.57 -0.16 8.71
C GLY A 13 3.39 1.10 8.52
N ARG A 14 2.84 2.30 8.78
CA ARG A 14 3.60 3.55 8.71
C ARG A 14 4.64 3.63 9.83
N PRO A 15 5.76 4.36 9.64
CA PRO A 15 6.13 5.13 8.45
C PRO A 15 6.70 4.26 7.32
N TYR A 16 6.57 4.74 6.09
CA TYR A 16 7.21 4.15 4.92
C TYR A 16 8.35 5.05 4.44
N THR A 17 9.50 4.46 4.11
CA THR A 17 10.66 5.15 3.55
C THR A 17 10.79 4.97 2.03
N SER A 18 10.02 4.05 1.44
CA SER A 18 9.87 3.91 -0.01
C SER A 18 8.48 3.37 -0.37
N THR A 19 7.91 3.81 -1.50
CA THR A 19 6.58 3.37 -1.94
C THR A 19 6.54 1.87 -2.16
N THR A 20 7.68 1.24 -2.50
CA THR A 20 7.80 -0.21 -2.68
C THR A 20 7.57 -1.00 -1.40
N GLN A 21 7.71 -0.38 -0.21
CA GLN A 21 7.42 -1.04 1.06
C GLN A 21 5.93 -1.40 1.21
N LEU A 22 5.04 -0.75 0.45
CA LEU A 22 3.63 -1.15 0.41
C LEU A 22 3.44 -2.59 -0.09
N LEU A 23 4.36 -3.14 -0.89
CA LEU A 23 4.31 -4.55 -1.32
C LEU A 23 4.48 -5.54 -0.15
N GLN A 24 5.00 -5.09 0.99
CA GLN A 24 5.11 -5.90 2.20
C GLN A 24 3.78 -5.95 2.98
N VAL A 25 2.80 -5.10 2.63
CA VAL A 25 1.49 -5.09 3.28
C VAL A 25 0.73 -6.35 2.87
N LYS A 26 0.35 -7.16 3.87
CA LYS A 26 -0.39 -8.41 3.65
C LYS A 26 -1.64 -8.18 2.79
N GLN A 27 -1.77 -8.96 1.72
CA GLN A 27 -2.83 -8.89 0.68
C GLN A 27 -2.75 -7.69 -0.27
N LEU A 28 -1.68 -6.88 -0.20
CA LEU A 28 -1.37 -5.91 -1.24
C LEU A 28 -0.51 -6.59 -2.31
N GLY A 29 -1.17 -7.08 -3.36
CA GLY A 29 -0.47 -7.70 -4.49
C GLY A 29 0.14 -6.67 -5.45
N PRO A 30 1.06 -7.10 -6.33
CA PRO A 30 1.74 -6.23 -7.29
C PRO A 30 0.77 -5.50 -8.24
N LYS A 31 -0.30 -6.17 -8.70
CA LYS A 31 -1.33 -5.53 -9.55
C LYS A 31 -2.03 -4.36 -8.85
N THR A 32 -2.29 -4.47 -7.55
CA THR A 32 -2.91 -3.40 -6.76
C THR A 32 -1.90 -2.28 -6.53
N TYR A 33 -0.64 -2.63 -6.26
CA TYR A 33 0.44 -1.65 -6.16
C TYR A 33 0.62 -0.84 -7.44
N GLU A 34 0.68 -1.48 -8.62
CA GLU A 34 0.83 -0.80 -9.90
C GLU A 34 -0.29 0.21 -10.18
N LYS A 35 -1.53 -0.14 -9.84
CA LYS A 35 -2.69 0.77 -9.96
C LYS A 35 -2.60 1.96 -9.00
N MET A 36 -1.97 1.79 -7.84
CA MET A 36 -1.81 2.86 -6.85
C MET A 36 -0.57 3.71 -7.08
N LYS A 37 0.48 3.16 -7.69
CA LYS A 37 1.77 3.79 -7.94
C LYS A 37 1.67 5.23 -8.47
N PRO A 38 0.80 5.59 -9.45
CA PRO A 38 0.69 6.97 -9.93
C PRO A 38 0.00 7.94 -8.94
N HIS A 39 -0.57 7.44 -7.84
CA HIS A 39 -1.36 8.21 -6.89
C HIS A 39 -0.76 8.25 -5.47
N ILE A 40 0.42 7.67 -5.27
CA ILE A 40 1.07 7.60 -3.97
C ILE A 40 2.41 8.34 -4.01
N THR A 41 2.68 9.06 -2.93
CA THR A 41 3.99 9.66 -2.63
C THR A 41 4.44 9.15 -1.27
N LEU A 42 5.73 9.35 -0.98
CA LEU A 42 6.28 9.13 0.35
C LEU A 42 5.83 10.19 1.34
#